data_AF-A0AAE2D4V0-F1
#
_entry.id   AF-A0AAE2D4V0-F1
#
_cell.length_a   1.000
_cell.length_b   1.000
_cell.length_c   1.000
_cell.angle_alpha   90.00
_cell.angle_beta   90.00
_cell.angle_gamma   90.00
#
_symmetry.space_group_name_H-M   'P 1'
#
loop_
_entity.id
_entity.type
_entity.pdbx_description
1 polymer ?
#
loop_
_entity_poly.entity_id
_entity_poly.type
_entity_poly.pdbx_seq_one_letter_code
_entity_poly.pdbx_strand_id
1 'polypeptide(L)'
;MDSNNNDDLPLQTSFKEFKKNKLFLTENLKDVYQDGIQSLNRKQKHRNDPRFDPRVNGICYVSDWDFLEDERAKVLKKLKKMLRTNLDSDKRKEISEALRLVRQRMATEKDRKFRKQFMDKIQKEQIEKLESGKSVRFVPRAELRKLVQNERLAQMSKKQKERYLNRRKRRFTSNDT
;
A
#
# COMPACT_ATOMS: atom_id res chain seq x y z
N MET A 1 26.32 -53.87 12.63
CA MET A 1 25.77 -53.39 13.92
C MET A 1 24.54 -52.59 13.55
N ASP A 2 23.42 -53.29 13.39
CA ASP A 2 22.17 -52.72 12.87
C ASP A 2 21.43 -52.02 14.02
N SER A 3 21.58 -50.70 14.09
CA SER A 3 20.78 -49.86 14.97
C SER A 3 19.41 -49.61 14.33
N ASN A 4 18.39 -50.27 14.89
CA ASN A 4 16.97 -50.12 14.59
C ASN A 4 16.55 -48.64 14.57
N ASN A 5 16.45 -48.03 13.38
CA ASN A 5 15.80 -46.73 13.17
C ASN A 5 14.27 -46.92 13.21
N ASN A 6 13.70 -47.05 14.40
CA ASN A 6 12.25 -47.06 14.63
C ASN A 6 11.67 -45.66 14.88
N ASP A 7 12.49 -44.60 14.80
CA ASP A 7 12.11 -43.24 15.20
C ASP A 7 11.30 -42.46 14.15
N ASP A 8 11.17 -42.99 12.93
CA ASP A 8 10.41 -42.37 11.83
C ASP A 8 9.03 -43.02 11.57
N LEU A 9 8.56 -43.90 12.48
CA LEU A 9 7.21 -44.45 12.38
C LEU A 9 6.16 -43.39 12.78
N PRO A 10 5.06 -43.26 12.01
CA PRO A 10 4.03 -42.26 12.29
C PRO A 10 3.35 -42.54 13.63
N LEU A 11 3.47 -41.61 14.58
CA LEU A 11 2.79 -41.67 15.87
C LEU A 11 1.29 -41.42 15.68
N GLN A 12 0.47 -42.42 15.97
CA GLN A 12 -0.99 -42.29 15.94
C GLN A 12 -1.45 -41.48 17.17
N THR A 13 -1.89 -40.25 16.94
CA THR A 13 -2.35 -39.32 18.00
C THR A 13 -3.76 -38.83 17.74
N SER A 14 -4.48 -38.44 18.79
CA SER A 14 -5.85 -37.94 18.64
C SER A 14 -5.87 -36.51 18.08
N PHE A 15 -6.91 -36.16 17.30
CA PHE A 15 -7.04 -34.82 16.70
C PHE A 15 -7.06 -33.68 17.74
N LYS A 16 -7.56 -33.95 18.96
CA LYS A 16 -7.55 -32.97 20.06
C LYS A 16 -6.14 -32.71 20.60
N GLU A 17 -5.28 -33.73 20.63
CA GLU A 17 -3.88 -33.59 21.03
C GLU A 17 -3.04 -32.94 19.94
N PHE A 18 -3.28 -33.31 18.67
CA PHE A 18 -2.65 -32.66 17.51
C PHE A 18 -2.93 -31.14 17.46
N LYS A 19 -4.12 -30.70 17.87
CA LYS A 19 -4.47 -29.28 17.91
C LYS A 19 -3.80 -28.51 19.05
N LYS A 20 -3.49 -29.18 20.18
CA LYS A 20 -2.81 -28.57 21.33
C LYS A 20 -1.30 -28.52 21.14
N ASN A 21 -0.74 -29.55 20.52
CA ASN A 21 0.69 -29.72 20.32
C ASN A 21 1.07 -29.18 18.93
N LYS A 22 1.71 -28.00 18.88
CA LYS A 22 2.34 -27.52 17.64
C LYS A 22 3.31 -28.61 17.15
N LEU A 23 3.18 -28.97 15.87
CA LEU A 23 3.95 -30.01 15.16
C LEU A 23 5.32 -30.26 15.81
N PHE A 24 5.44 -31.38 16.53
CA PHE A 24 6.73 -31.85 17.02
C PHE A 24 7.44 -32.52 15.85
N LEU A 25 8.42 -31.83 15.27
CA LEU A 25 9.32 -32.44 14.30
C LEU A 25 10.16 -33.51 15.04
N THR A 26 10.33 -34.67 14.41
CA THR A 26 11.29 -35.68 14.85
C THR A 26 12.69 -35.03 14.94
N GLU A 27 13.56 -35.54 15.82
CA GLU A 27 14.86 -34.91 16.06
C GLU A 27 15.67 -34.76 14.77
N ASN A 28 15.56 -35.74 13.87
CA ASN A 28 16.19 -35.76 12.55
C ASN A 28 15.68 -34.66 11.60
N LEU A 29 14.45 -34.16 11.80
CA LEU A 29 13.85 -33.12 10.97
C LEU A 29 13.96 -31.71 11.56
N LYS A 30 14.39 -31.57 12.81
CA LYS A 30 14.59 -30.26 13.46
C LYS A 30 15.70 -29.47 12.77
N ASP A 31 16.81 -30.13 12.44
CA ASP A 31 17.96 -29.47 11.80
C ASP A 31 17.62 -29.00 10.39
N VAL A 32 16.95 -29.84 9.60
CA VAL A 32 16.49 -29.51 8.24
C VAL A 32 15.48 -28.35 8.27
N TYR A 33 14.59 -28.32 9.26
CA TYR A 33 13.64 -27.22 9.43
C TYR A 33 14.33 -25.91 9.83
N GLN A 34 15.30 -25.97 10.76
CA GLN A 34 16.08 -24.80 11.15
C GLN A 34 16.92 -24.25 10.00
N ASP A 35 17.56 -25.12 9.21
CA ASP A 35 18.27 -24.74 7.99
C ASP A 35 17.32 -24.15 6.94
N GLY A 36 16.11 -24.71 6.79
CA GLY A 36 15.05 -24.15 5.96
C GLY A 36 14.68 -22.72 6.37
N ILE A 37 14.43 -22.49 7.66
CA ILE A 37 14.11 -21.17 8.23
C ILE A 37 15.28 -20.20 8.03
N GLN A 38 16.52 -20.63 8.30
CA GLN A 38 17.71 -19.80 8.10
C GLN A 38 17.92 -19.45 6.62
N SER A 39 17.68 -20.37 5.69
CA SER A 39 17.79 -20.11 4.25
C SER A 39 16.75 -19.08 3.76
N LEU A 40 15.52 -19.14 4.27
CA LEU A 40 14.47 -18.15 4.01
C LEU A 40 14.86 -16.78 4.55
N ASN A 41 15.40 -16.71 5.76
CA ASN A 41 15.87 -15.47 6.38
C ASN A 41 17.11 -14.89 5.67
N ARG A 42 18.00 -15.73 5.12
CA ARG A 42 19.14 -15.29 4.30
C ARG A 42 18.69 -14.70 2.97
N LYS A 43 17.68 -15.29 2.30
CA LYS A 43 17.09 -14.72 1.08
C LYS A 43 16.44 -13.34 1.30
N GLN A 44 15.92 -13.07 2.50
CA GLN A 44 15.41 -11.73 2.85
C GLN A 44 16.51 -10.67 3.02
N LYS A 45 17.78 -11.06 3.22
CA LYS A 45 18.92 -10.12 3.42
C LYS A 45 19.64 -9.72 2.11
N HIS A 46 19.12 -10.04 0.92
CA HIS A 46 19.65 -9.55 -0.36
C HIS A 46 19.34 -8.07 -0.60
N ARG A 47 19.79 -7.17 0.28
CA ARG A 47 19.62 -5.71 0.12
C ARG A 47 20.83 -5.01 -0.51
N ASN A 48 21.92 -5.72 -0.78
CA ASN A 48 23.19 -5.09 -1.21
C ASN A 48 23.73 -5.60 -2.56
N ASP A 49 23.01 -6.46 -3.29
CA ASP A 49 23.41 -6.85 -4.65
C ASP A 49 22.86 -5.81 -5.65
N PRO A 50 23.73 -5.12 -6.43
CA PRO A 50 23.32 -4.08 -7.39
C PRO A 50 22.32 -4.53 -8.44
N ARG A 51 22.22 -5.84 -8.71
CA ARG A 51 21.21 -6.40 -9.63
C ARG A 51 19.78 -6.30 -9.09
N PHE A 52 19.63 -6.13 -7.78
CA PHE A 52 18.36 -5.95 -7.09
C PHE A 52 18.16 -4.52 -6.56
N ASP A 53 18.98 -3.56 -7.01
CA ASP A 53 18.71 -2.14 -6.82
C ASP A 53 17.40 -1.76 -7.59
N PRO A 54 16.35 -1.26 -6.92
CA PRO A 54 15.11 -0.84 -7.56
C PRO A 54 15.28 0.24 -8.62
N ARG A 55 16.42 0.94 -8.62
CA ARG A 55 16.75 1.97 -9.63
C ARG A 55 17.36 1.40 -10.90
N VAL A 56 17.90 0.17 -10.85
CA VAL A 56 18.66 -0.43 -11.96
C VAL A 56 17.92 -1.62 -12.58
N ASN A 57 17.34 -2.54 -11.80
CA ASN A 57 16.63 -3.72 -12.35
C ASN A 57 15.51 -4.31 -11.44
N GLY A 58 15.18 -3.72 -10.29
CA GLY A 58 14.25 -4.30 -9.31
C GLY A 58 12.77 -3.90 -9.46
N ILE A 59 11.86 -4.78 -9.02
CA ILE A 59 10.43 -4.46 -8.83
C ILE A 59 10.34 -3.28 -7.85
N CYS A 60 9.86 -2.14 -8.33
CA CYS A 60 9.74 -0.92 -7.54
C CYS A 60 8.68 -1.10 -6.43
N TYR A 61 9.13 -1.28 -5.19
CA TYR A 61 8.24 -1.31 -4.03
C TYR A 61 7.87 0.13 -3.64
N VAL A 62 6.57 0.41 -3.61
CA VAL A 62 6.05 1.76 -3.30
C VAL A 62 6.47 2.23 -1.90
N SER A 63 6.63 1.30 -0.95
CA SER A 63 7.05 1.59 0.43
C SER A 63 8.47 2.14 0.54
N ASP A 64 9.35 1.80 -0.40
CA ASP A 64 10.74 2.28 -0.37
C ASP A 64 10.82 3.80 -0.61
N TRP A 65 9.73 4.41 -1.05
CA TRP A 65 9.60 5.83 -1.33
C TRP A 65 8.81 6.59 -0.27
N ASP A 66 8.42 5.94 0.84
CA ASP A 66 7.64 6.60 1.91
C ASP A 66 8.41 7.79 2.53
N PHE A 67 9.75 7.76 2.53
CA PHE A 67 10.58 8.89 2.98
C PHE A 67 10.35 10.18 2.16
N LEU A 68 9.85 10.07 0.92
CA LEU A 68 9.51 11.23 0.10
C LEU A 68 8.34 12.03 0.70
N GLU A 69 7.47 11.41 1.51
CA GLU A 69 6.39 12.14 2.20
C GLU A 69 6.97 13.17 3.18
N ASP A 70 7.99 12.75 3.97
CA ASP A 70 8.70 13.62 4.90
C ASP A 70 9.50 14.70 4.19
N GLU A 71 10.18 14.35 3.09
CA GLU A 71 10.89 15.34 2.28
C GLU A 71 9.95 16.40 1.69
N ARG A 72 8.80 15.99 1.16
CA ARG A 72 7.78 16.92 0.64
C ARG A 72 7.25 17.83 1.74
N ALA A 73 7.04 17.31 2.96
CA ALA A 73 6.61 18.11 4.11
C ALA A 73 7.68 19.14 4.51
N LYS A 74 8.95 18.75 4.54
CA LYS A 74 10.09 19.65 4.80
C LYS A 74 10.19 20.74 3.73
N VAL A 75 10.11 20.38 2.45
CA VAL A 75 10.12 21.32 1.32
C VAL A 75 8.96 22.31 1.43
N LEU A 76 7.74 21.84 1.72
CA LEU A 76 6.58 22.70 1.88
C LEU A 76 6.75 23.69 3.05
N LYS A 77 7.33 23.27 4.18
CA LYS A 77 7.66 24.15 5.30
C LYS A 77 8.70 25.21 4.89
N LYS A 78 9.73 24.80 4.15
CA LYS A 78 10.79 25.70 3.64
C LYS A 78 10.21 26.75 2.68
N LEU A 79 9.44 26.34 1.66
CA LEU A 79 8.82 27.23 0.69
C LEU A 79 7.84 28.22 1.35
N LYS A 80 7.04 27.76 2.32
CA LYS A 80 6.18 28.66 3.12
C LYS A 80 6.99 29.69 3.91
N LYS A 81 8.13 29.30 4.48
CA LYS A 81 9.01 30.21 5.22
C LYS A 81 9.62 31.25 4.28
N MET A 82 10.05 30.83 3.09
CA MET A 82 10.60 31.75 2.08
C MET A 82 9.55 32.74 1.53
N LEU A 83 8.27 32.41 1.53
CA LEU A 83 7.21 33.37 1.16
C LEU A 83 6.90 34.41 2.25
N ARG A 84 7.34 34.18 3.50
CA ARG A 84 7.14 35.13 4.60
C ARG A 84 8.24 36.19 4.67
N THR A 85 9.40 35.90 4.08
CA THR A 85 10.50 36.86 3.95
C THR A 85 10.21 37.84 2.81
N ASN A 86 10.70 39.08 2.93
CA ASN A 86 10.60 40.07 1.84
C ASN A 86 11.49 39.63 0.69
N LEU A 87 10.89 39.03 -0.34
CA LEU A 87 11.55 38.62 -1.57
C LEU A 87 11.07 39.48 -2.73
N ASP A 88 11.95 39.57 -3.72
CA ASP A 88 11.64 40.12 -5.04
C ASP A 88 10.44 39.41 -5.70
N SER A 89 9.72 40.16 -6.54
CA SER A 89 8.44 39.75 -7.14
C SER A 89 8.56 38.45 -7.95
N ASP A 90 9.63 38.31 -8.73
CA ASP A 90 9.79 37.14 -9.60
C ASP A 90 10.19 35.90 -8.81
N LYS A 91 11.10 36.02 -7.85
CA LYS A 91 11.42 34.94 -6.89
C LYS A 91 10.18 34.51 -6.10
N ARG A 92 9.30 35.46 -5.75
CA ARG A 92 8.03 35.16 -5.06
C ARG A 92 7.06 34.36 -5.94
N LYS A 93 7.01 34.63 -7.25
CA LYS A 93 6.22 33.84 -8.21
C LYS A 93 6.76 32.42 -8.31
N GLU A 94 8.06 32.24 -8.52
CA GLU A 94 8.72 30.93 -8.61
C GLU A 94 8.44 30.07 -7.37
N ILE A 95 8.59 30.64 -6.18
CA ILE A 95 8.34 29.92 -4.93
C ILE A 95 6.85 29.57 -4.78
N SER A 96 5.96 30.46 -5.22
CA SER A 96 4.51 30.21 -5.21
C SER A 96 4.13 29.07 -6.16
N GLU A 97 4.75 29.01 -7.33
CA GLU A 97 4.58 27.92 -8.29
C GLU A 97 5.10 26.59 -7.75
N ALA A 98 6.32 26.58 -7.22
CA ALA A 98 6.90 25.41 -6.57
C ALA A 98 5.99 24.90 -5.43
N LEU A 99 5.45 25.81 -4.61
CA LEU A 99 4.53 25.47 -3.54
C LEU A 99 3.21 24.88 -4.08
N ARG A 100 2.69 25.43 -5.18
CA ARG A 100 1.50 24.90 -5.87
C ARG A 100 1.75 23.48 -6.36
N LEU A 101 2.89 23.22 -7.00
CA LEU A 101 3.25 21.90 -7.51
C LEU A 101 3.40 20.86 -6.38
N VAL A 102 4.08 21.22 -5.28
CA VAL A 102 4.21 20.31 -4.12
C VAL A 102 2.84 19.98 -3.55
N ARG A 103 1.95 20.97 -3.39
CA ARG A 103 0.57 20.74 -2.91
C ARG A 103 -0.22 19.83 -3.87
N GLN A 104 -0.06 20.00 -5.17
CA GLN A 104 -0.71 19.14 -6.16
C GLN A 104 -0.22 17.70 -6.05
N ARG A 105 1.09 17.47 -5.95
CA ARG A 105 1.68 16.13 -5.78
C ARG A 105 1.13 15.44 -4.53
N MET A 106 1.12 16.13 -3.38
CA MET A 106 0.55 15.60 -2.13
C MET A 106 -0.95 15.28 -2.27
N ALA A 107 -1.71 16.12 -2.96
CA ALA A 107 -3.14 15.87 -3.18
C ALA A 107 -3.38 14.64 -4.07
N THR A 108 -2.58 14.46 -5.12
CA THR A 108 -2.64 13.30 -6.02
C THR A 108 -2.27 12.01 -5.29
N GLU A 109 -1.24 12.05 -4.45
CA GLU A 109 -0.83 10.91 -3.64
C GLU A 109 -1.92 10.47 -2.65
N LYS A 110 -2.53 11.44 -1.95
CA LYS A 110 -3.68 11.17 -1.08
C LYS A 110 -4.85 10.57 -1.84
N ASP A 111 -5.15 11.08 -3.04
CA ASP A 111 -6.21 10.52 -3.90
C ASP A 111 -5.88 9.08 -4.33
N ARG A 112 -4.62 8.81 -4.72
CA ARG A 112 -4.17 7.46 -5.08
C ARG A 112 -4.30 6.50 -3.91
N LYS A 113 -3.87 6.91 -2.71
CA LYS A 113 -3.94 6.10 -1.48
C LYS A 113 -5.39 5.79 -1.11
N PHE A 114 -6.25 6.81 -1.14
CA PHE A 114 -7.69 6.66 -0.91
C PHE A 114 -8.33 5.67 -1.88
N ARG A 115 -8.07 5.83 -3.19
CA ARG A 115 -8.58 4.91 -4.21
C ARG A 115 -8.12 3.49 -3.93
N LYS A 116 -6.81 3.29 -3.73
CA LYS A 116 -6.26 1.96 -3.45
C LYS A 116 -6.92 1.33 -2.23
N GLN A 117 -7.01 2.04 -1.11
CA GLN A 117 -7.63 1.52 0.11
C GLN A 117 -9.10 1.14 -0.09
N PHE A 118 -9.86 1.94 -0.83
CA PHE A 118 -11.26 1.66 -1.13
C PHE A 118 -11.41 0.44 -2.06
N MET A 119 -10.55 0.33 -3.07
CA MET A 119 -10.49 -0.82 -3.97
C MET A 119 -10.15 -2.11 -3.23
N ASP A 120 -9.11 -2.05 -2.41
CA ASP A 120 -8.65 -3.19 -1.60
C ASP A 120 -9.75 -3.62 -0.63
N LYS A 121 -10.54 -2.68 -0.09
CA LYS A 121 -11.70 -2.99 0.76
C LYS A 121 -12.79 -3.76 0.00
N ILE A 122 -13.20 -3.26 -1.18
CA ILE A 122 -14.20 -3.95 -2.02
C ILE A 122 -13.71 -5.35 -2.40
N GLN A 123 -12.44 -5.46 -2.77
CA GLN A 123 -11.86 -6.75 -3.16
C GLN A 123 -11.85 -7.73 -1.98
N LYS A 124 -11.49 -7.28 -0.77
CA LYS A 124 -11.56 -8.11 0.44
C LYS A 124 -12.98 -8.59 0.71
N GLU A 125 -13.97 -7.71 0.66
CA GLU A 125 -15.38 -8.08 0.85
C GLU A 125 -15.86 -9.10 -0.20
N GLN A 126 -15.35 -9.02 -1.43
CA GLN A 126 -15.63 -10.00 -2.49
C GLN A 126 -14.97 -11.35 -2.22
N ILE A 127 -13.71 -11.36 -1.76
CA ILE A 127 -12.98 -12.58 -1.41
C ILE A 127 -13.64 -13.27 -0.22
N GLU A 128 -13.97 -12.54 0.85
CA GLU A 128 -14.65 -13.09 2.03
C GLU A 128 -16.00 -13.76 1.68
N LYS A 129 -16.75 -13.17 0.75
CA LYS A 129 -18.00 -13.78 0.26
C LYS A 129 -17.75 -15.08 -0.52
N LEU A 130 -16.72 -15.11 -1.37
CA LEU A 130 -16.31 -16.34 -2.07
C LEU A 130 -15.85 -17.43 -1.08
N GLU A 131 -15.05 -17.07 -0.09
CA GLU A 131 -14.60 -17.98 0.96
C GLU A 131 -15.76 -18.55 1.78
N SER A 132 -16.81 -17.75 2.00
CA SER A 132 -18.05 -18.20 2.64
C SER A 132 -18.95 -19.10 1.75
N GLY A 133 -18.51 -19.40 0.52
CA GLY A 133 -19.27 -20.21 -0.44
C GLY A 133 -20.44 -19.49 -1.12
N LYS A 134 -20.55 -18.17 -0.95
CA LYS A 134 -21.61 -17.36 -1.58
C LYS A 134 -21.17 -16.90 -2.96
N SER A 135 -22.12 -16.84 -3.90
CA SER A 135 -21.87 -16.27 -5.22
C SER A 135 -21.54 -14.78 -5.14
N VAL A 136 -20.52 -14.34 -5.86
CA VAL A 136 -20.03 -12.95 -5.86
C VAL A 136 -20.12 -12.36 -7.25
N ARG A 137 -20.82 -11.23 -7.36
CA ARG A 137 -20.77 -10.38 -8.55
C ARG A 137 -19.60 -9.39 -8.40
N PHE A 138 -18.63 -9.51 -9.31
CA PHE A 138 -17.56 -8.53 -9.42
C PHE A 138 -18.08 -7.20 -9.98
N VAL A 139 -17.69 -6.11 -9.34
CA VAL A 139 -18.12 -4.77 -9.73
C VAL A 139 -17.34 -4.32 -10.98
N PRO A 140 -18.00 -3.98 -12.09
CA PRO A 140 -17.32 -3.50 -13.28
C PRO A 140 -16.66 -2.13 -13.03
N ARG A 141 -15.60 -1.83 -13.80
CA ARG A 141 -14.78 -0.62 -13.61
C ARG A 141 -15.58 0.68 -13.63
N ALA A 142 -16.64 0.77 -14.42
CA ALA A 142 -17.48 1.96 -14.52
C ALA A 142 -18.28 2.21 -13.22
N GLU A 143 -18.90 1.18 -12.66
CA GLU A 143 -19.62 1.25 -11.38
C GLU A 143 -18.65 1.57 -10.24
N LEU A 144 -17.49 0.94 -10.24
CA LEU A 144 -16.45 1.15 -9.26
C LEU A 144 -15.93 2.60 -9.23
N ARG A 145 -15.79 3.26 -10.38
CA ARG A 145 -15.48 4.70 -10.44
C ARG A 145 -16.56 5.55 -9.77
N LYS A 146 -17.84 5.21 -9.95
CA LYS A 146 -18.96 5.90 -9.31
C LYS A 146 -18.94 5.67 -7.79
N LEU A 147 -18.67 4.44 -7.34
CA LEU A 147 -18.57 4.12 -5.91
C LEU A 147 -17.46 4.90 -5.22
N VAL A 148 -16.24 4.91 -5.79
CA VAL A 148 -15.12 5.71 -5.28
C VAL A 148 -15.50 7.19 -5.19
N GLN A 149 -16.18 7.72 -6.20
CA GLN A 149 -16.61 9.11 -6.23
C GLN A 149 -17.66 9.40 -5.14
N ASN A 150 -18.65 8.52 -4.97
CA ASN A 150 -19.70 8.66 -3.98
C ASN A 150 -19.13 8.61 -2.56
N GLU A 151 -18.22 7.66 -2.29
CA GLU A 151 -17.53 7.55 -1.00
C GLU A 151 -16.70 8.81 -0.72
N ARG A 152 -15.96 9.28 -1.72
CA ARG A 152 -15.18 10.51 -1.59
C ARG A 152 -16.05 11.72 -1.29
N LEU A 153 -17.20 11.82 -1.95
CA LEU A 153 -18.16 12.86 -1.65
C LEU A 153 -18.71 12.66 -0.24
N ALA A 154 -19.12 11.46 0.17
CA ALA A 154 -19.66 11.19 1.50
C ALA A 154 -18.74 11.72 2.62
N GLN A 155 -17.43 11.48 2.50
CA GLN A 155 -16.42 11.93 3.46
C GLN A 155 -16.16 13.44 3.50
N MET A 156 -16.59 14.21 2.48
CA MET A 156 -16.41 15.67 2.44
C MET A 156 -17.46 16.41 3.28
N SER A 157 -17.07 17.56 3.84
CA SER A 157 -18.02 18.49 4.48
C SER A 157 -18.95 19.17 3.46
N LYS A 158 -20.11 19.67 3.90
CA LYS A 158 -21.09 20.35 3.03
C LYS A 158 -20.45 21.47 2.17
N LYS A 159 -19.69 22.37 2.81
CA LYS A 159 -18.96 23.45 2.14
C LYS A 159 -17.91 22.96 1.15
N GLN A 160 -17.25 21.83 1.44
CA GLN A 160 -16.27 21.22 0.53
C GLN A 160 -16.95 20.60 -0.69
N LYS A 161 -18.07 19.89 -0.48
CA LYS A 161 -18.91 19.31 -1.54
C LYS A 161 -19.36 20.38 -2.53
N GLU A 162 -19.92 21.47 -2.04
CA GLU A 162 -20.36 22.61 -2.88
C GLU A 162 -19.21 23.19 -3.69
N ARG A 163 -18.05 23.46 -3.06
CA ARG A 163 -16.86 23.96 -3.77
C ARG A 163 -16.35 22.99 -4.83
N TYR A 164 -16.42 21.68 -4.58
CA TYR A 164 -16.02 20.66 -5.53
C TYR A 164 -16.98 20.63 -6.73
N LEU A 165 -18.29 20.60 -6.47
CA LEU A 165 -19.32 20.60 -7.51
C LEU A 165 -19.27 21.87 -8.36
N ASN A 166 -19.10 23.04 -7.74
CA ASN A 166 -18.98 24.32 -8.44
C ASN A 166 -17.73 24.37 -9.34
N ARG A 167 -16.60 23.84 -8.86
CA ARG A 167 -15.40 23.69 -9.71
C ARG A 167 -15.62 22.75 -10.87
N ARG A 168 -16.37 21.67 -10.66
CA ARG A 168 -16.71 20.72 -11.71
C ARG A 168 -17.59 21.40 -12.78
N LYS A 169 -18.65 22.11 -12.37
CA LYS A 169 -19.54 22.86 -13.27
C LYS A 169 -18.75 23.82 -14.17
N ARG A 170 -17.85 24.64 -13.59
CA ARG A 170 -17.03 25.61 -14.33
C ARG A 170 -16.13 24.98 -15.41
N ARG A 171 -15.65 23.75 -15.18
CA ARG A 171 -14.80 23.05 -16.17
C ARG A 171 -15.57 22.53 -17.37
N PHE A 172 -16.84 22.17 -17.18
CA PHE A 172 -17.68 21.73 -18.28
C PHE A 172 -18.17 22.91 -19.11
N THR A 173 -18.57 24.01 -18.45
CA THR A 173 -19.00 25.23 -19.15
C THR A 173 -17.89 25.91 -19.96
N SER A 174 -16.62 25.74 -19.59
CA SER A 174 -15.48 26.31 -20.32
C SER A 174 -15.06 25.51 -21.55
N ASN A 175 -15.57 24.29 -21.72
CA ASN A 175 -15.26 23.43 -22.86
C ASN A 175 -16.35 23.47 -23.94
N ASP A 176 -17.49 24.10 -23.64
CA ASP A 176 -18.63 24.29 -24.57
C ASP A 176 -18.63 25.68 -25.24
N THR A 177 -17.59 26.49 -25.00
CA THR A 177 -17.27 27.74 -25.70
C THR A 177 -15.88 27.63 -26.30
#